data_AF-D5BQB3-F1
#
_entry.id   AF-D5BQB3-F1
#
_cell.length_a   1.000
_cell.length_b   1.000
_cell.length_c   1.000
_cell.angle_alpha   90.00
_cell.angle_beta   90.00
_cell.angle_gamma   90.00
#
_symmetry.space_group_name_H-M   'P 1'
#
loop_
_entity.id
_entity.type
_entity.pdbx_description
1 polymer ?
#
loop_
_entity_poly.entity_id
_entity_poly.type
_entity_poly.pdbx_seq_one_letter_code
_entity_poly.pdbx_strand_id
1 'polypeptide(L)'
;MDYKITARDGSKATIEYPDGSWAELDINSTTTKSHFEQMVKDFAPKSDADVSVDWLSIGDKTIVEAEDTFEESVVADWLVARLTAYGTHSEQIEFITENGLDAWQAKVAEIKAANPKPE
;
A
#
# COMPACT_ATOMS: atom_id res chain seq x y z
N MET A 1 -12.59 21.80 -3.46
CA MET A 1 -13.20 21.08 -2.34
C MET A 1 -12.79 21.82 -1.11
N ASP A 2 -13.76 22.32 -0.36
CA ASP A 2 -13.50 23.11 0.83
C ASP A 2 -13.40 22.17 2.02
N TYR A 3 -12.44 22.45 2.91
CA TYR A 3 -12.25 21.72 4.15
C TYR A 3 -11.55 22.65 5.15
N LYS A 4 -11.73 22.35 6.44
CA LYS A 4 -11.08 23.06 7.54
C LYS A 4 -10.30 22.07 8.38
N ILE A 5 -9.05 22.39 8.69
CA ILE A 5 -8.27 21.60 9.67
C ILE A 5 -8.71 22.04 11.06
N THR A 6 -9.20 21.10 11.86
CA THR A 6 -9.75 21.34 13.21
C THR A 6 -8.82 20.91 14.32
N ALA A 7 -7.97 19.90 14.08
CA ALA A 7 -6.95 19.45 15.01
C ALA A 7 -5.72 18.90 14.28
N ARG A 8 -4.57 18.91 14.97
CA ARG A 8 -3.35 18.26 14.53
C ARG A 8 -2.61 17.71 15.75
N ASP A 9 -2.44 16.40 15.80
CA ASP A 9 -1.75 15.71 16.88
C ASP A 9 -0.73 14.72 16.30
N GLY A 10 0.56 15.05 16.44
CA GLY A 10 1.66 14.20 16.00
C GLY A 10 1.51 13.72 14.55
N SER A 11 1.15 12.44 14.40
CA SER A 11 0.96 11.74 13.13
C SER A 11 -0.45 11.84 12.55
N LYS A 12 -1.31 12.72 13.07
CA LYS A 12 -2.73 12.82 12.69
C LYS A 12 -3.16 14.26 12.46
N ALA A 13 -4.03 14.44 11.47
CA ALA A 13 -4.72 15.69 11.19
C ALA A 13 -6.22 15.44 11.06
N THR A 14 -7.02 16.19 11.81
CA THR A 14 -8.48 16.12 11.70
C THR A 14 -8.96 17.23 10.78
N ILE A 15 -9.81 16.87 9.83
CA ILE A 15 -10.45 17.79 8.89
C ILE A 15 -11.96 17.74 9.05
N GLU A 16 -12.61 18.87 8.81
CA GLU A 16 -14.06 19.04 8.79
C GLU A 16 -14.48 19.56 7.40
N TYR A 17 -15.50 18.94 6.82
CA TYR A 17 -16.09 19.31 5.53
C TYR A 17 -17.30 20.25 5.74
N PRO A 18 -17.76 20.95 4.68
CA PRO A 18 -18.85 21.93 4.79
C PRO A 18 -20.20 21.37 5.26
N ASP A 19 -20.42 20.07 5.09
CA ASP A 19 -21.61 19.36 5.57
C ASP A 19 -21.53 18.98 7.06
N GLY A 20 -20.45 19.36 7.75
CA GLY A 20 -20.19 19.05 9.15
C GLY A 20 -19.64 17.63 9.37
N SER A 21 -19.46 16.84 8.32
CA SER A 21 -18.72 15.57 8.42
C SER A 21 -17.23 15.85 8.65
N TRP A 22 -16.53 14.88 9.23
CA TRP A 22 -15.11 15.01 9.54
C TRP A 22 -14.37 13.71 9.23
N ALA A 23 -13.07 13.83 8.99
CA ALA A 23 -12.17 12.70 8.80
C ALA A 23 -10.85 12.93 9.57
N GLU A 24 -10.22 11.84 10.01
CA GLU A 24 -8.89 11.86 10.59
C GLU A 24 -7.91 11.25 9.57
N LEU A 25 -6.90 12.03 9.20
CA LEU A 25 -5.90 11.66 8.21
C LEU A 25 -4.56 11.43 8.89
N ASP A 26 -3.95 10.28 8.61
CA ASP A 26 -2.58 10.02 9.03
C ASP A 26 -1.59 10.83 8.20
N ILE A 27 -0.69 11.53 8.88
CA ILE A 27 0.35 12.37 8.28
C ILE A 27 1.71 12.04 8.91
N ASN A 28 2.76 12.17 8.13
CA ASN A 28 4.13 11.99 8.57
C ASN A 28 5.05 13.05 7.93
N SER A 29 6.35 12.98 8.23
CA SER A 29 7.35 13.93 7.72
C SER A 29 7.54 13.85 6.20
N THR A 30 7.13 12.77 5.54
CA THR A 30 7.22 12.60 4.08
C THR A 30 5.91 12.91 3.36
N THR A 31 4.84 13.23 4.09
CA THR A 31 3.54 13.58 3.51
C THR A 31 3.63 14.90 2.78
N THR A 32 3.58 14.84 1.45
CA THR A 32 3.56 16.04 0.61
C THR A 32 2.18 16.68 0.64
N LYS A 33 2.12 17.99 0.34
CA LYS A 33 0.84 18.70 0.21
C LYS A 33 -0.09 18.03 -0.82
N SER A 34 0.46 17.60 -1.96
CA SER A 34 -0.35 16.94 -3.00
C SER A 34 -0.90 15.60 -2.54
N HIS A 35 -0.14 14.83 -1.76
CA HIS A 35 -0.64 13.59 -1.19
C HIS A 35 -1.72 13.84 -0.13
N PHE A 36 -1.52 14.85 0.72
CA PHE A 36 -2.52 15.27 1.69
C PHE A 36 -3.84 15.69 1.03
N GLU A 37 -3.79 16.50 -0.03
CA GLU A 37 -4.98 16.90 -0.78
C GLU A 37 -5.67 15.73 -1.48
N GLN A 38 -4.93 14.69 -1.86
CA GLN A 38 -5.53 13.46 -2.38
C GLN A 38 -6.29 12.72 -1.27
N MET A 39 -5.69 12.56 -0.09
CA MET A 39 -6.37 11.97 1.06
C MET A 39 -7.65 12.74 1.41
N VAL A 40 -7.62 14.08 1.43
CA VAL A 40 -8.82 14.90 1.66
C VAL A 40 -9.94 14.58 0.67
N LYS A 41 -9.61 14.30 -0.60
CA LYS A 41 -10.62 13.93 -1.61
C LYS A 41 -11.14 12.50 -1.41
N ASP A 42 -10.25 11.58 -1.08
CA ASP A 42 -10.59 10.16 -0.92
C ASP A 42 -11.53 9.93 0.27
N PHE A 43 -11.34 10.71 1.34
CA PHE A 43 -12.17 10.68 2.55
C PHE A 43 -13.37 11.64 2.51
N ALA A 44 -13.57 12.37 1.41
CA ALA A 44 -14.68 13.29 1.29
C ALA A 44 -16.03 12.54 1.27
N PRO A 45 -17.05 13.05 1.98
CA PRO A 45 -18.40 12.50 1.91
C PRO A 45 -18.90 12.51 0.46
N LYS A 46 -19.36 11.35 -0.02
CA LYS A 46 -19.95 11.22 -1.36
C LYS A 46 -21.43 11.59 -1.26
N SER A 47 -21.79 12.78 -1.74
CA SER A 47 -23.09 13.43 -1.49
C SER A 47 -24.29 12.85 -2.23
N ASP A 48 -24.14 11.83 -3.06
CA ASP A 48 -25.10 11.62 -4.17
C ASP A 48 -26.08 10.47 -3.98
N ALA A 49 -26.28 9.97 -2.76
CA ALA A 49 -27.31 8.97 -2.55
C ALA A 49 -27.97 9.11 -1.17
N ASP A 50 -29.25 9.49 -1.19
CA ASP A 50 -30.17 9.35 -0.06
C ASP A 50 -30.45 7.85 0.13
N VAL A 51 -29.48 7.13 0.72
CA VAL A 51 -29.55 5.69 0.97
C VAL A 51 -30.00 5.50 2.40
N SER A 52 -31.29 5.31 2.58
CA SER A 52 -31.84 4.75 3.81
C SER A 52 -31.76 3.22 3.74
N VAL A 53 -31.15 2.59 4.75
CA VAL A 53 -31.12 1.13 4.91
C VAL A 53 -31.61 0.76 6.31
N ASP A 54 -32.55 -0.16 6.38
CA ASP A 54 -33.27 -0.50 7.63
C ASP A 54 -32.38 -1.11 8.73
N TRP A 55 -31.21 -1.63 8.37
CA TRP A 55 -30.26 -2.26 9.30
C TRP A 55 -29.25 -1.28 9.90
N LEU A 56 -29.28 0.01 9.52
CA LEU A 56 -28.34 1.03 10.00
C LEU A 56 -29.09 2.24 10.55
N SER A 57 -29.14 2.37 11.89
CA SER A 57 -29.76 3.52 12.56
C SER A 57 -28.72 4.47 13.14
N ILE A 58 -29.06 5.77 13.18
CA ILE A 58 -28.23 6.78 13.85
C ILE A 58 -28.10 6.41 15.33
N GLY A 59 -26.86 6.27 15.79
CA GLY A 59 -26.54 5.93 17.18
C GLY A 59 -26.28 4.45 17.44
N ASP A 60 -26.44 3.58 16.43
CA ASP A 60 -26.05 2.18 16.55
C ASP A 60 -24.54 2.05 16.78
N LYS A 61 -24.17 1.16 17.70
CA LYS A 61 -22.78 0.76 17.96
C LYS A 61 -22.62 -0.69 17.54
N THR A 62 -21.77 -0.91 16.55
CA THR A 62 -21.38 -2.23 16.08
C THR A 62 -19.90 -2.45 16.44
N ILE A 63 -19.54 -3.70 16.73
CA ILE A 63 -18.15 -4.13 16.85
C ILE A 63 -17.85 -4.89 15.57
N VAL A 64 -17.01 -4.31 14.72
CA VAL A 64 -16.43 -5.02 13.58
C VAL A 64 -15.15 -5.64 14.11
N GLU A 65 -15.11 -6.97 14.20
CA GLU A 65 -13.83 -7.65 14.38
C GLU A 65 -12.99 -7.35 13.14
N ALA A 66 -11.83 -6.73 13.34
CA ALA A 66 -10.88 -6.56 12.26
C ALA A 66 -10.42 -7.96 11.86
N GLU A 67 -11.03 -8.51 10.80
CA GLU A 67 -10.40 -9.59 10.04
C GLU A 67 -9.16 -8.99 9.42
N ASP A 68 -8.05 -9.10 10.15
CA ASP A 68 -6.72 -8.77 9.66
C ASP A 68 -6.31 -9.90 8.70
N THR A 69 -7.02 -10.03 7.58
CA THR A 69 -6.55 -10.80 6.44
C THR A 69 -5.47 -9.99 5.73
N PHE A 70 -4.33 -9.83 6.40
CA PHE A 70 -3.09 -9.92 5.67
C PHE A 70 -3.04 -11.38 5.19
N GLU A 71 -3.40 -11.61 3.93
CA GLU A 71 -2.82 -12.74 3.24
C GLU A 71 -1.31 -12.49 3.29
N GLU A 72 -0.64 -13.04 4.30
CA GLU A 72 0.77 -13.30 4.26
C GLU A 72 0.96 -14.14 3.00
N SER A 73 1.27 -13.47 1.90
CA SER A 73 1.69 -14.10 0.67
C SER A 73 2.87 -14.96 1.10
N VAL A 74 2.63 -16.26 1.31
CA VAL A 74 3.65 -17.24 1.57
C VAL A 74 4.48 -17.30 0.29
N VAL A 75 5.45 -16.40 0.20
CA VAL A 75 6.34 -16.30 -0.95
C VAL A 75 7.10 -17.61 -0.95
N ALA A 76 6.81 -18.49 -1.90
CA ALA A 76 7.38 -19.82 -1.90
C ALA A 76 8.91 -19.76 -1.78
N ASP A 77 9.50 -20.64 -0.97
CA ASP A 77 10.93 -20.59 -0.62
C ASP A 77 11.85 -20.55 -1.85
N TRP A 78 11.48 -21.25 -2.92
CA TRP A 78 12.24 -21.25 -4.18
C TRP A 78 12.29 -19.86 -4.84
N LEU A 79 11.23 -19.06 -4.71
CA LEU A 79 11.15 -17.72 -5.26
C LEU A 79 12.02 -16.75 -4.44
N VAL A 80 11.96 -16.86 -3.11
CA VAL A 80 12.82 -16.08 -2.20
C VAL A 80 14.29 -16.37 -2.50
N ALA A 81 14.67 -17.65 -2.59
CA ALA A 81 16.05 -18.05 -2.86
C ALA A 81 16.57 -17.54 -4.22
N ARG A 82 15.74 -17.52 -5.25
CA ARG A 82 16.11 -16.92 -6.56
C ARG A 82 16.30 -15.42 -6.47
N LEU A 83 15.37 -14.70 -5.82
CA LEU A 83 15.47 -13.24 -5.69
C LEU A 83 16.73 -12.84 -4.92
N THR A 84 17.06 -13.56 -3.85
CA THR A 84 18.32 -13.37 -3.12
C THR A 84 19.54 -13.65 -4.00
N ALA A 85 19.52 -14.73 -4.79
CA ALA A 85 20.65 -15.09 -5.66
C ALA A 85 20.84 -14.14 -6.87
N TYR A 86 19.76 -13.52 -7.37
CA TYR A 86 19.86 -12.51 -8.42
C TYR A 86 20.51 -11.22 -7.93
N GLY A 87 20.37 -10.89 -6.64
CA GLY A 87 20.81 -9.62 -6.08
C GLY A 87 19.95 -8.44 -6.54
N THR A 88 20.40 -7.24 -6.23
CA THR A 88 19.73 -5.98 -6.58
C THR A 88 19.79 -5.70 -8.08
N HIS A 89 18.88 -4.85 -8.58
CA HIS A 89 18.89 -4.44 -9.99
C HIS A 89 20.22 -3.79 -10.41
N SER A 90 20.87 -3.03 -9.51
CA SER A 90 22.16 -2.41 -9.78
C SER A 90 23.25 -3.46 -10.00
N GLU A 91 23.33 -4.48 -9.15
CA GLU A 91 24.29 -5.60 -9.30
C GLU A 91 24.03 -6.39 -10.57
N GLN A 92 22.77 -6.60 -10.94
CA GLN A 92 22.41 -7.26 -12.20
C GLN A 92 22.86 -6.43 -13.41
N ILE A 93 22.59 -5.11 -13.41
CA ILE A 93 23.00 -4.20 -14.49
C ILE A 93 24.51 -4.12 -14.60
N GLU A 94 25.23 -4.02 -13.48
CA GLU A 94 26.69 -4.00 -13.43
C GLU A 94 27.27 -5.31 -13.99
N PHE A 95 26.76 -6.46 -13.53
CA PHE A 95 27.19 -7.77 -14.04
C PHE A 95 26.95 -7.92 -15.54
N ILE A 96 25.78 -7.51 -16.05
CA ILE A 96 25.45 -7.55 -17.48
C ILE A 96 26.37 -6.60 -18.26
N THR A 97 26.68 -5.43 -17.72
CA THR A 97 27.57 -4.45 -18.36
C THR A 97 29.00 -4.98 -18.45
N GLU A 98 29.47 -5.69 -17.43
CA GLU A 98 30.84 -6.22 -17.37
C GLU A 98 31.02 -7.55 -18.14
N ASN A 99 30.01 -8.42 -18.12
CA ASN A 99 30.12 -9.80 -18.59
C ASN A 99 29.23 -10.12 -19.80
N GLY A 100 28.30 -9.23 -20.13
CA GLY A 100 27.35 -9.40 -21.23
C GLY A 100 26.05 -10.13 -20.84
N LEU A 101 25.04 -10.01 -21.71
CA LEU A 101 23.72 -10.60 -21.49
C LEU A 101 23.76 -12.13 -21.52
N ASP A 102 24.58 -12.73 -22.39
CA ASP A 102 24.71 -14.19 -22.50
C ASP A 102 25.25 -14.81 -21.20
N ALA A 103 26.25 -14.16 -20.58
CA ALA A 103 26.78 -14.58 -19.29
C ALA A 103 25.73 -14.46 -18.18
N TRP A 104 24.91 -13.39 -18.20
CA TRP A 104 23.80 -13.25 -17.26
C TRP A 104 22.75 -14.34 -17.44
N GLN A 105 22.40 -14.70 -18.67
CA GLN A 105 21.46 -15.79 -18.95
C GLN A 105 21.97 -17.14 -18.43
N ALA A 106 23.27 -17.43 -18.59
CA ALA A 106 23.89 -18.63 -18.04
C ALA A 106 23.80 -18.66 -16.50
N LYS A 107 24.14 -17.54 -15.84
CA LYS A 107 24.02 -17.40 -14.38
C LYS A 107 22.58 -17.56 -13.89
N VAL A 108 21.60 -17.00 -14.61
CA VAL A 108 20.17 -17.17 -14.29
C VAL A 108 19.76 -18.64 -14.42
N ALA A 109 20.24 -19.37 -15.43
CA ALA A 109 19.96 -20.78 -15.59
C ALA A 109 20.52 -21.61 -14.41
N GLU A 110 21.75 -21.33 -13.97
CA GLU A 110 22.35 -21.94 -12.77
C GLU A 110 21.53 -21.66 -11.51
N ILE A 111 21.12 -20.40 -11.28
CA ILE A 111 20.28 -20.01 -10.14
C ILE A 111 18.94 -20.75 -10.14
N LYS A 112 18.32 -20.92 -11.31
CA LYS A 112 17.04 -21.66 -11.45
C LYS A 112 17.21 -23.16 -11.24
N ALA A 113 18.35 -23.73 -11.65
CA ALA A 113 18.67 -25.13 -11.41
C ALA A 113 18.94 -25.42 -9.93
N ALA A 114 19.64 -24.50 -9.24
CA ALA A 114 19.88 -24.59 -7.81
C ALA A 114 18.60 -24.40 -6.96
N ASN A 115 17.64 -23.63 -7.48
CA ASN A 115 16.38 -23.32 -6.80
C ASN A 115 15.19 -23.65 -7.72
N PRO A 116 14.86 -24.94 -7.92
CA PRO A 116 13.81 -25.35 -8.85
C PRO A 116 12.44 -24.87 -8.39
N LYS A 117 11.60 -24.47 -9.35
CA LYS A 117 10.19 -24.18 -9.08
C LYS A 117 9.46 -25.54 -8.99
N PRO A 118 8.77 -25.86 -7.89
CA PRO A 118 7.95 -27.06 -7.80
C PRO A 118 6.80 -26.99 -8.81
N GLU A 119 6.43 -28.13 -9.39
CA GLU A 119 5.31 -28.26 -10.35
C GLU A 119 3.94 -28.07 -9.71
#